data_AF-A0A1H0GJP5-F1
#
_entry.id   AF-A0A1H0GJP5-F1
#
_cell.length_a   1.000
_cell.length_b   1.000
_cell.length_c   1.000
_cell.angle_alpha   90.00
_cell.angle_beta   90.00
_cell.angle_gamma   90.00
#
_symmetry.space_group_name_H-M   'P 1'
#
loop_
_entity.id
_entity.type
_entity.pdbx_description
1 polymer ?
#
loop_
_entity_poly.entity_id
_entity_poly.type
_entity_poly.pdbx_seq_one_letter_code
_entity_poly.pdbx_strand_id
1 'polypeptide(L)'
;MNQLKKLRLRFQDYFRHYSQAHHYYDGPYHGGQSFYSYYLDDEGMRVFDGPFRYQLSSISPYGKAFRNEAEGSFLNGLKDGKWHYFFKSDTHRMKLTVDYVKGNIDGYLYYEEYNANMVQNKASKTKISFRSSKRRLIGEVAGLFQGHKFKARLDAEGLPHDKWSTAVNDKEHGEWEAVEVWNHGHLEKAERRLFTYGRKEAITPYMCQKLNQMIDEINHSMLCIVKHGSLGGLSYIPVA
;
A
#
# COMPACT_ATOMS: atom_id res chain seq x y z
N MET A 1 -30.93 14.40 -39.97
CA MET A 1 -31.78 14.30 -38.77
C MET A 1 -31.33 13.27 -37.70
N ASN A 2 -30.35 12.40 -37.95
CA ASN A 2 -29.98 11.30 -37.03
C ASN A 2 -28.84 11.60 -36.02
N GLN A 3 -28.00 12.61 -36.23
CA GLN A 3 -26.88 12.91 -35.33
C GLN A 3 -27.27 13.71 -34.08
N LEU A 4 -28.21 14.66 -34.20
CA LEU A 4 -28.73 15.45 -33.07
C LEU A 4 -29.53 14.60 -32.07
N LYS A 5 -30.26 13.57 -32.53
CA LYS A 5 -30.93 12.60 -31.64
C LYS A 5 -29.93 11.73 -30.87
N LYS A 6 -28.85 11.27 -31.51
CA LYS A 6 -27.77 10.51 -30.85
C LYS A 6 -27.01 11.36 -29.82
N LEU A 7 -26.74 12.63 -30.11
CA LEU A 7 -26.13 13.56 -29.16
C LEU A 7 -27.05 13.84 -27.98
N ARG A 8 -28.35 14.04 -28.21
CA ARG A 8 -29.34 14.28 -27.15
C ARG A 8 -29.53 13.07 -26.23
N LEU A 9 -29.52 11.85 -26.77
CA LEU A 9 -29.55 10.61 -25.97
C LEU A 9 -28.28 10.48 -25.12
N ARG A 10 -27.09 10.68 -25.70
CA ARG A 10 -25.83 10.67 -24.94
C ARG A 10 -25.79 11.72 -23.83
N PHE A 11 -26.33 12.92 -24.08
CA PHE A 11 -26.43 13.96 -23.07
C PHE A 11 -27.46 13.64 -21.98
N GLN A 12 -28.61 13.02 -22.32
CA GLN A 12 -29.59 12.58 -21.33
C GLN A 12 -29.09 11.43 -20.46
N ASP A 13 -28.33 10.50 -21.02
CA ASP A 13 -27.67 9.43 -20.26
C ASP A 13 -26.57 10.02 -19.34
N TYR A 14 -25.83 11.01 -19.82
CA TYR A 14 -24.83 11.73 -19.03
C TYR A 14 -25.44 12.48 -17.82
N PHE A 15 -26.62 13.06 -17.98
CA PHE A 15 -27.32 13.74 -16.88
C PHE A 15 -28.10 12.79 -15.97
N ARG A 16 -28.56 11.62 -16.46
CA ARG A 16 -29.20 10.58 -15.62
C ARG A 16 -28.22 9.98 -14.61
N HIS A 17 -26.95 9.79 -15.00
CA HIS A 17 -25.93 9.31 -14.06
C HIS A 17 -25.59 10.30 -12.95
N TYR A 18 -25.94 11.59 -13.10
CA TYR A 18 -25.67 12.63 -12.08
C TYR A 18 -26.85 12.91 -11.14
N SER A 19 -27.99 12.25 -11.30
CA SER A 19 -29.18 12.45 -10.46
C SER A 19 -29.68 11.17 -9.79
N GLN A 20 -28.85 10.14 -9.67
CA GLN A 20 -29.21 8.97 -8.87
C GLN A 20 -29.21 9.39 -7.40
N ALA A 21 -30.33 9.11 -6.72
CA ALA A 21 -30.46 9.42 -5.30
C ALA A 21 -29.49 8.53 -4.52
N HIS A 22 -28.52 9.15 -3.85
CA HIS A 22 -27.64 8.43 -2.94
C HIS A 22 -28.40 7.99 -1.69
N HIS A 23 -28.18 6.74 -1.34
CA HIS A 23 -28.60 6.13 -0.09
C HIS A 23 -27.41 6.00 0.84
N TYR A 24 -27.69 5.93 2.13
CA TYR A 24 -26.70 5.69 3.17
C TYR A 24 -26.99 4.36 3.85
N TYR A 25 -25.93 3.64 4.19
CA TYR A 25 -25.99 2.42 4.97
C TYR A 25 -25.13 2.60 6.22
N ASP A 26 -25.66 2.17 7.35
CA ASP A 26 -24.94 2.03 8.61
C ASP A 26 -25.35 0.69 9.24
N GLY A 27 -24.40 -0.21 9.41
CA GLY A 27 -24.68 -1.52 9.99
C GLY A 27 -23.65 -2.61 9.72
N PRO A 28 -24.02 -3.86 10.01
CA PRO A 28 -23.11 -5.02 9.90
C PRO A 28 -22.61 -5.27 8.49
N TYR A 29 -21.30 -5.46 8.34
CA TYR A 29 -20.66 -5.72 7.05
C TYR A 29 -19.42 -6.60 7.22
N HIS A 30 -19.40 -7.76 6.58
CA HIS A 30 -18.29 -8.73 6.63
C HIS A 30 -17.71 -9.01 8.05
N GLY A 31 -18.58 -9.16 9.04
CA GLY A 31 -18.21 -9.42 10.44
C GLY A 31 -17.83 -8.18 11.24
N GLY A 32 -17.70 -7.01 10.61
CA GLY A 32 -17.52 -5.72 11.25
C GLY A 32 -18.75 -4.82 11.12
N GLN A 33 -18.54 -3.52 11.31
CA GLN A 33 -19.51 -2.45 11.08
C GLN A 33 -19.00 -1.55 9.95
N SER A 34 -19.91 -1.06 9.12
CA SER A 34 -19.56 -0.13 8.05
C SER A 34 -20.58 1.00 7.92
N PHE A 35 -20.08 2.16 7.52
CA PHE A 35 -20.87 3.30 7.07
C PHE A 35 -20.48 3.64 5.63
N TYR A 36 -21.44 3.68 4.70
CA TYR A 36 -21.14 4.03 3.31
C TYR A 36 -22.33 4.63 2.55
N SER A 37 -22.02 5.36 1.49
CA SER A 37 -23.00 5.83 0.50
C SER A 37 -23.01 4.97 -0.76
N TYR A 38 -24.19 4.81 -1.37
CA TYR A 38 -24.38 4.01 -2.58
C TYR A 38 -25.56 4.53 -3.40
N TYR A 39 -25.62 4.18 -4.67
CA TYR A 39 -26.83 4.28 -5.50
C TYR A 39 -27.25 2.89 -5.98
N LEU A 40 -28.46 2.78 -6.52
CA LEU A 40 -28.92 1.58 -7.23
C LEU A 40 -28.72 1.78 -8.73
N ASP A 41 -28.06 0.83 -9.39
CA ASP A 41 -27.96 0.83 -10.85
C ASP A 41 -29.27 0.42 -11.52
N ASP A 42 -29.26 0.32 -12.85
CA ASP A 42 -30.44 -0.03 -13.65
C ASP A 42 -30.98 -1.45 -13.36
N GLU A 43 -30.17 -2.32 -12.74
CA GLU A 43 -30.53 -3.67 -12.32
C GLU A 43 -30.98 -3.72 -10.85
N GLY A 44 -30.98 -2.57 -10.15
CA GLY A 44 -31.29 -2.48 -8.74
C GLY A 44 -30.15 -2.96 -7.83
N MET A 45 -28.94 -3.11 -8.37
CA MET A 45 -27.75 -3.51 -7.62
C MET A 45 -27.10 -2.30 -6.95
N ARG A 46 -26.55 -2.51 -5.76
CA ARG A 46 -25.86 -1.43 -5.03
C ARG A 46 -24.51 -1.14 -5.65
N VAL A 47 -24.30 0.12 -6.01
CA VAL A 47 -23.00 0.65 -6.45
C VAL A 47 -22.50 1.64 -5.42
N PHE A 48 -21.36 1.35 -4.79
CA PHE A 48 -20.74 2.26 -3.82
C PHE A 48 -20.31 3.55 -4.48
N ASP A 49 -20.71 4.69 -3.93
CA ASP A 49 -20.39 5.99 -4.49
C ASP A 49 -20.38 7.05 -3.38
N GLY A 50 -19.20 7.62 -3.11
CA GLY A 50 -18.94 8.51 -2.00
C GLY A 50 -18.24 7.84 -0.80
N PRO A 51 -18.33 8.45 0.39
CA PRO A 51 -17.56 8.03 1.57
C PRO A 51 -17.82 6.59 2.00
N PHE A 52 -16.78 5.95 2.51
CA PHE A 52 -16.82 4.62 3.10
C PHE A 52 -15.96 4.56 4.36
N ARG A 53 -16.49 3.92 5.40
CA ARG A 53 -15.77 3.57 6.63
C ARG A 53 -16.12 2.15 7.04
N TYR A 54 -15.12 1.41 7.47
CA TYR A 54 -15.25 0.07 8.01
C TYR A 54 -14.44 -0.06 9.30
N GLN A 55 -15.00 -0.78 10.26
CA GLN A 55 -14.33 -1.15 11.50
C GLN A 55 -14.69 -2.58 11.91
N LEU A 56 -13.67 -3.37 12.21
CA LEU A 56 -13.79 -4.69 12.81
C LEU A 56 -12.93 -4.75 14.06
N SER A 57 -13.53 -5.19 15.16
CA SER A 57 -12.82 -5.59 16.38
C SER A 57 -13.17 -7.05 16.64
N SER A 58 -12.17 -7.93 16.71
CA SER A 58 -12.41 -9.37 16.89
C SER A 58 -11.29 -10.01 17.71
N ILE A 59 -11.52 -11.26 18.11
CA ILE A 59 -10.54 -12.11 18.77
C ILE A 59 -10.03 -13.11 17.73
N SER A 60 -8.72 -13.23 17.59
CA SER A 60 -8.07 -14.22 16.74
C SER A 60 -8.31 -15.65 17.25
N PRO A 61 -8.10 -16.70 16.44
CA PRO A 61 -8.23 -18.09 16.89
C PRO A 61 -7.37 -18.44 18.11
N TYR A 62 -6.30 -17.67 18.36
CA TYR A 62 -5.40 -17.84 19.49
C TYR A 62 -5.76 -16.97 20.71
N GLY A 63 -6.97 -16.39 20.74
CA GLY A 63 -7.46 -15.59 21.87
C GLY A 63 -6.93 -14.15 21.91
N LYS A 64 -6.14 -13.70 20.94
CA LYS A 64 -5.60 -12.33 20.90
C LYS A 64 -6.56 -11.37 20.21
N ALA A 65 -6.79 -10.21 20.83
CA ALA A 65 -7.62 -9.16 20.23
C ALA A 65 -6.92 -8.50 19.04
N PHE A 66 -7.69 -8.16 18.00
CA PHE A 66 -7.22 -7.34 16.90
C PHE A 66 -8.30 -6.38 16.43
N ARG A 67 -7.86 -5.30 15.78
CA ARG A 67 -8.70 -4.24 15.20
C ARG A 67 -8.25 -3.92 13.79
N ASN A 68 -9.19 -3.92 12.86
CA ASN A 68 -9.01 -3.53 11.47
C ASN A 68 -9.92 -2.34 11.16
N GLU A 69 -9.39 -1.32 10.51
CA GLU A 69 -10.16 -0.18 10.03
C GLU A 69 -9.76 0.15 8.59
N ALA A 70 -10.73 0.59 7.81
CA ALA A 70 -10.51 1.13 6.48
C ALA A 70 -11.45 2.31 6.24
N GLU A 71 -10.92 3.38 5.67
CA GLU A 71 -11.72 4.55 5.28
C GLU A 71 -11.23 5.13 3.96
N GLY A 72 -12.14 5.70 3.19
CA GLY A 72 -11.86 6.32 1.90
C GLY A 72 -13.14 6.70 1.18
N SER A 73 -13.04 6.82 -0.14
CA SER A 73 -14.20 7.07 -1.01
C SER A 73 -14.25 6.08 -2.15
N PHE A 74 -15.48 5.75 -2.55
CA PHE A 74 -15.74 5.14 -3.85
C PHE A 74 -16.18 6.21 -4.85
N LEU A 75 -15.97 5.91 -6.12
CA LEU A 75 -16.54 6.60 -7.26
C LEU A 75 -17.01 5.53 -8.25
N ASN A 76 -18.32 5.42 -8.46
CA ASN A 76 -18.94 4.43 -9.34
C ASN A 76 -18.45 2.99 -9.09
N GLY A 77 -18.51 2.54 -7.84
CA GLY A 77 -18.17 1.19 -7.41
C GLY A 77 -16.66 0.92 -7.31
N LEU A 78 -15.81 1.88 -7.69
CA LEU A 78 -14.35 1.75 -7.66
C LEU A 78 -13.75 2.62 -6.56
N LYS A 79 -12.70 2.15 -5.89
CA LYS A 79 -11.96 2.98 -4.93
C LYS A 79 -11.37 4.18 -5.64
N ASP A 80 -11.54 5.36 -5.05
CA ASP A 80 -11.00 6.59 -5.61
C ASP A 80 -10.53 7.54 -4.51
N GLY A 81 -9.54 8.37 -4.84
CA GLY A 81 -8.91 9.27 -3.90
C GLY A 81 -8.09 8.54 -2.84
N LYS A 82 -7.92 9.19 -1.69
CA LYS A 82 -7.05 8.71 -0.62
C LYS A 82 -7.78 7.72 0.28
N TRP A 83 -7.15 6.58 0.51
CA TRP A 83 -7.61 5.54 1.42
C TRP A 83 -6.66 5.35 2.58
N HIS A 84 -7.22 5.18 3.77
CA HIS A 84 -6.47 4.88 4.98
C HIS A 84 -6.87 3.50 5.49
N TYR A 85 -5.87 2.68 5.82
CA TYR A 85 -6.03 1.37 6.40
C TYR A 85 -5.26 1.33 7.72
N PHE A 86 -5.85 0.66 8.70
CA PHE A 86 -5.25 0.48 10.01
C PHE A 86 -5.45 -0.95 10.47
N PHE A 87 -4.39 -1.54 10.99
CA PHE A 87 -4.41 -2.83 11.67
C PHE A 87 -3.71 -2.67 13.02
N LYS A 88 -4.29 -3.26 14.06
CA LYS A 88 -3.67 -3.31 15.39
C LYS A 88 -3.97 -4.63 16.07
N SER A 89 -2.94 -5.26 16.61
CA SER A 89 -2.99 -6.31 17.62
C SER A 89 -2.18 -5.87 18.85
N ASP A 90 -2.01 -6.78 19.82
CA ASP A 90 -1.23 -6.51 21.04
C ASP A 90 0.24 -6.19 20.76
N THR A 91 0.83 -6.84 19.76
CA THR A 91 2.27 -6.74 19.46
C THR A 91 2.57 -6.04 18.14
N HIS A 92 1.55 -5.76 17.33
CA HIS A 92 1.76 -5.30 15.95
C HIS A 92 0.77 -4.20 15.59
N ARG A 93 1.26 -3.17 14.92
CA ARG A 93 0.44 -2.06 14.43
C ARG A 93 0.91 -1.67 13.03
N MET A 94 -0.03 -1.65 12.09
CA MET A 94 0.23 -1.20 10.73
C MET A 94 -0.70 -0.04 10.35
N LYS A 95 -0.15 0.91 9.60
CA LYS A 95 -0.89 1.98 8.95
C LYS A 95 -0.50 2.01 7.49
N LEU A 96 -1.48 2.18 6.63
CA LEU A 96 -1.24 2.35 5.20
C LEU A 96 -2.13 3.46 4.69
N THR A 97 -1.53 4.45 4.03
CA THR A 97 -2.25 5.46 3.25
C THR A 97 -1.93 5.23 1.78
N VAL A 98 -2.96 5.15 0.94
CA VAL A 98 -2.82 4.84 -0.48
C VAL A 98 -3.71 5.75 -1.31
N ASP A 99 -3.17 6.32 -2.38
CA ASP A 99 -3.96 6.99 -3.39
C ASP A 99 -4.48 5.97 -4.43
N TYR A 100 -5.79 6.03 -4.69
CA TYR A 100 -6.48 5.28 -5.72
C TYR A 100 -7.00 6.20 -6.82
N VAL A 101 -6.91 5.73 -8.06
CA VAL A 101 -7.55 6.36 -9.23
C VAL A 101 -8.31 5.27 -9.98
N LYS A 102 -9.64 5.36 -9.99
CA LYS A 102 -10.52 4.38 -10.66
C LYS A 102 -10.18 2.93 -10.28
N GLY A 103 -10.05 2.67 -9.00
CA GLY A 103 -9.77 1.34 -8.44
C GLY A 103 -8.32 0.87 -8.56
N ASN A 104 -7.45 1.62 -9.24
CA ASN A 104 -6.01 1.33 -9.31
C ASN A 104 -5.25 2.10 -8.25
N ILE A 105 -4.24 1.46 -7.66
CA ILE A 105 -3.25 2.14 -6.83
C ILE A 105 -2.36 3.01 -7.72
N ASP A 106 -2.56 4.32 -7.67
CA ASP A 106 -1.87 5.30 -8.52
C ASP A 106 -1.68 6.60 -7.74
N GLY A 107 -0.42 6.99 -7.52
CA GLY A 107 -0.06 8.11 -6.65
C GLY A 107 0.89 7.70 -5.53
N TYR A 108 0.77 8.35 -4.36
CA TYR A 108 1.66 8.12 -3.24
C TYR A 108 1.12 7.04 -2.30
N LEU A 109 2.06 6.26 -1.75
CA LEU A 109 1.77 5.33 -0.67
C LEU A 109 2.66 5.65 0.52
N TYR A 110 2.07 5.58 1.71
CA TYR A 110 2.78 5.74 2.96
C TYR A 110 2.44 4.59 3.89
N TYR A 111 3.46 3.81 4.25
CA TYR A 111 3.34 2.64 5.11
C TYR A 111 4.09 2.89 6.41
N GLU A 112 3.42 2.63 7.53
CA GLU A 112 4.04 2.55 8.85
C GLU A 112 3.78 1.20 9.48
N GLU A 113 4.83 0.63 10.06
CA GLU A 113 4.76 -0.58 10.86
C GLU A 113 5.42 -0.33 12.20
N TYR A 114 4.81 -0.85 13.25
CA TYR A 114 5.41 -1.00 14.56
C TYR A 114 5.23 -2.43 15.04
N ASN A 115 6.33 -3.11 15.33
CA ASN A 115 6.32 -4.49 15.79
C ASN A 115 7.06 -4.58 17.12
N ALA A 116 6.31 -4.80 18.20
CA ALA A 116 6.80 -5.10 19.53
C ALA A 116 6.93 -6.62 19.68
N ASN A 117 7.86 -7.21 18.94
CA ASN A 117 8.14 -8.63 19.05
C ASN A 117 8.97 -8.90 20.32
N MET A 118 8.37 -9.58 21.31
CA MET A 118 9.04 -9.88 22.59
C MET A 118 10.24 -10.81 22.44
N VAL A 119 10.30 -11.62 21.37
CA VAL A 119 11.36 -12.63 21.16
C VAL A 119 12.73 -12.00 20.88
N GLN A 120 12.78 -10.83 20.24
CA GLN A 120 14.04 -10.14 19.91
C GLN A 120 14.33 -8.95 20.83
N ASN A 121 13.47 -8.68 21.82
CA ASN A 121 13.59 -7.57 22.78
C ASN A 121 13.87 -6.18 22.14
N LYS A 122 13.52 -6.01 20.85
CA LYS A 122 13.77 -4.79 20.10
C LYS A 122 12.54 -4.47 19.28
N ALA A 123 11.84 -3.42 19.68
CA ALA A 123 10.76 -2.88 18.88
C ALA A 123 11.34 -2.41 17.53
N SER A 124 10.78 -2.89 16.43
CA SER A 124 11.14 -2.43 15.09
C SER A 124 10.08 -1.45 14.59
N LYS A 125 10.54 -0.45 13.83
CA LYS A 125 9.71 0.61 13.29
C LYS A 125 10.04 0.79 11.82
N THR A 126 9.06 0.54 10.97
CA THR A 126 9.15 0.79 9.53
C THR A 126 8.27 2.00 9.19
N LYS A 127 8.79 2.91 8.38
CA LYS A 127 8.11 4.08 7.84
C LYS A 127 8.64 4.31 6.44
N ILE A 128 7.93 3.86 5.41
CA ILE A 128 8.39 4.01 4.02
C ILE A 128 7.33 4.72 3.20
N SER A 129 7.78 5.61 2.33
CA SER A 129 6.99 6.19 1.26
C SER A 129 7.36 5.59 -0.10
N PHE A 130 6.34 5.38 -0.93
CA PHE A 130 6.47 4.91 -2.30
C PHE A 130 5.69 5.81 -3.25
N ARG A 131 6.02 5.73 -4.53
CA ARG A 131 5.12 6.12 -5.60
C ARG A 131 4.70 4.88 -6.38
N SER A 132 3.45 4.86 -6.80
CA SER A 132 2.90 3.83 -7.67
C SER A 132 2.34 4.46 -8.93
N SER A 133 2.43 3.76 -10.05
CA SER A 133 1.63 4.01 -11.25
C SER A 133 1.00 2.71 -11.71
N LYS A 134 -0.33 2.68 -11.85
CA LYS A 134 -1.08 1.47 -12.23
C LYS A 134 -0.65 0.21 -11.47
N ARG A 135 -0.59 0.30 -10.13
CA ARG A 135 -0.23 -0.77 -9.17
C ARG A 135 1.25 -1.18 -9.13
N ARG A 136 2.08 -0.59 -9.97
CA ARG A 136 3.53 -0.83 -10.01
C ARG A 136 4.26 0.26 -9.25
N LEU A 137 5.11 -0.14 -8.32
CA LEU A 137 5.98 0.80 -7.61
C LEU A 137 7.02 1.38 -8.57
N ILE A 138 7.24 2.69 -8.52
CA ILE A 138 8.16 3.41 -9.39
C ILE A 138 8.86 4.53 -8.61
N GLY A 139 10.02 4.98 -9.10
CA GLY A 139 10.72 6.14 -8.54
C GLY A 139 11.36 5.87 -7.18
N GLU A 140 11.51 6.93 -6.39
CA GLU A 140 12.19 6.86 -5.10
C GLU A 140 11.37 6.10 -4.05
N VAL A 141 12.06 5.22 -3.32
CA VAL A 141 11.55 4.55 -2.12
C VAL A 141 12.46 4.98 -0.97
N ALA A 142 11.89 5.63 0.05
CA ALA A 142 12.69 6.20 1.13
C ALA A 142 11.97 6.17 2.48
N GLY A 143 12.77 6.15 3.55
CA GLY A 143 12.29 6.33 4.92
C GLY A 143 13.12 5.53 5.92
N LEU A 144 12.42 4.86 6.85
CA LEU A 144 12.99 3.96 7.83
C LEU A 144 12.53 2.53 7.56
N PHE A 145 13.45 1.59 7.44
CA PHE A 145 13.16 0.17 7.38
C PHE A 145 13.74 -0.50 8.62
N GLN A 146 12.88 -1.09 9.46
CA GLN A 146 13.30 -1.73 10.72
C GLN A 146 14.16 -0.81 11.62
N GLY A 147 13.87 0.49 11.63
CA GLY A 147 14.59 1.51 12.41
C GLY A 147 15.80 2.14 11.71
N HIS A 148 16.19 1.64 10.53
CA HIS A 148 17.34 2.12 9.80
C HIS A 148 16.94 2.97 8.60
N LYS A 149 17.70 4.03 8.31
CA LYS A 149 17.48 4.84 7.09
C LYS A 149 17.58 3.93 5.87
N PHE A 150 16.60 4.01 4.98
CA PHE A 150 16.52 3.25 3.75
C PHE A 150 16.27 4.21 2.60
N LYS A 151 17.03 4.03 1.51
CA LYS A 151 16.84 4.74 0.25
C LYS A 151 17.08 3.79 -0.90
N ALA A 152 16.15 3.77 -1.85
CA ALA A 152 16.16 2.95 -3.04
C ALA A 152 15.49 3.71 -4.18
N ARG A 153 15.69 3.24 -5.40
CA ARG A 153 15.00 3.76 -6.58
C ARG A 153 14.57 2.63 -7.49
N LEU A 154 13.39 2.81 -8.07
CA LEU A 154 12.82 1.99 -9.11
C LEU A 154 12.71 2.81 -10.39
N ASP A 155 12.93 2.18 -11.54
CA ASP A 155 12.71 2.83 -12.83
C ASP A 155 11.21 2.90 -13.19
N ALA A 156 10.89 3.30 -14.42
CA ALA A 156 9.51 3.40 -14.90
C ALA A 156 8.83 2.02 -15.09
N GLU A 157 9.63 0.95 -15.18
CA GLU A 157 9.15 -0.43 -15.28
C GLU A 157 9.02 -1.11 -13.93
N GLY A 158 9.37 -0.38 -12.86
CA GLY A 158 9.29 -0.85 -11.48
C GLY A 158 10.41 -1.83 -11.13
N LEU A 159 11.49 -1.80 -11.91
CA LEU A 159 12.68 -2.60 -11.67
C LEU A 159 13.67 -1.82 -10.78
N PRO A 160 14.43 -2.51 -9.91
CA PRO A 160 15.52 -1.91 -9.15
C PRO A 160 16.47 -1.12 -10.04
N HIS A 161 16.75 0.12 -9.65
CA HIS A 161 17.62 1.01 -10.39
C HIS A 161 18.43 1.91 -9.44
N ASP A 162 19.57 2.40 -9.90
CA ASP A 162 20.50 3.23 -9.14
C ASP A 162 21.00 2.56 -7.83
N LYS A 163 21.60 3.38 -6.97
CA LYS A 163 22.08 2.98 -5.66
C LYS A 163 20.92 2.80 -4.68
N TRP A 164 20.84 1.61 -4.11
CA TRP A 164 20.07 1.29 -2.91
C TRP A 164 21.00 1.29 -1.70
N SER A 165 20.51 1.78 -0.56
CA SER A 165 21.31 1.88 0.65
C SER A 165 20.49 1.77 1.92
N THR A 166 21.08 1.15 2.93
CA THR A 166 20.56 1.20 4.29
C THR A 166 21.67 1.28 5.32
N ALA A 167 21.43 2.02 6.40
CA ALA A 167 22.33 2.03 7.54
C ALA A 167 22.18 0.71 8.31
N VAL A 168 23.29 0.11 8.74
CA VAL A 168 23.30 -1.08 9.59
C VAL A 168 24.16 -0.72 10.80
N ASN A 169 23.62 -0.88 12.01
CA ASN A 169 24.39 -0.59 13.21
C ASN A 169 24.88 -1.91 13.82
N ASP A 170 26.20 -2.10 13.82
CA ASP A 170 26.87 -3.23 14.45
C ASP A 170 27.39 -2.77 15.82
N LYS A 171 26.93 -3.43 16.88
CA LYS A 171 27.33 -3.10 18.26
C LYS A 171 28.84 -3.23 18.47
N GLU A 172 29.49 -4.14 17.75
CA GLU A 172 30.91 -4.44 17.92
C GLU A 172 31.80 -3.61 16.98
N HIS A 173 31.29 -3.29 15.79
CA HIS A 173 32.10 -2.72 14.70
C HIS A 173 31.68 -1.30 14.28
N GLY A 174 30.63 -0.73 14.88
CA GLY A 174 30.15 0.61 14.60
C GLY A 174 29.13 0.69 13.46
N GLU A 175 28.99 1.88 12.87
CA GLU A 175 28.01 2.14 11.83
C GLU A 175 28.51 1.66 10.46
N TRP A 176 27.71 0.82 9.82
CA TRP A 176 27.89 0.35 8.44
C TRP A 176 26.82 0.93 7.53
N GLU A 177 27.14 1.05 6.25
CA GLU A 177 26.19 1.28 5.16
C GLU A 177 26.19 0.05 4.27
N ALA A 178 25.07 -0.67 4.19
CA ALA A 178 24.87 -1.64 3.13
C ALA A 178 24.48 -0.88 1.85
N VAL A 179 25.06 -1.26 0.73
CA VAL A 179 24.89 -0.64 -0.59
C VAL A 179 24.69 -1.71 -1.64
N GLU A 180 23.63 -1.58 -2.43
CA GLU A 180 23.41 -2.35 -3.65
C GLU A 180 23.33 -1.38 -4.83
N VAL A 181 23.96 -1.69 -5.96
CA VAL A 181 23.88 -0.89 -7.19
C VAL A 181 23.15 -1.72 -8.23
N TRP A 182 22.05 -1.17 -8.72
CA TRP A 182 21.14 -1.83 -9.63
C TRP A 182 21.06 -1.08 -10.95
N ASN A 183 20.94 -1.83 -12.03
CA ASN A 183 20.72 -1.29 -13.36
C ASN A 183 19.61 -2.11 -14.04
N HIS A 184 18.41 -1.54 -14.04
CA HIS A 184 17.23 -2.12 -14.70
C HIS A 184 16.95 -3.56 -14.23
N GLY A 185 16.93 -3.75 -12.91
CA GLY A 185 16.67 -5.04 -12.28
C GLY A 185 17.88 -5.97 -12.20
N HIS A 186 18.99 -5.65 -12.86
CA HIS A 186 20.23 -6.40 -12.73
C HIS A 186 21.12 -5.83 -11.61
N LEU A 187 21.61 -6.70 -10.75
CA LEU A 187 22.53 -6.33 -9.68
C LEU A 187 23.96 -6.22 -10.23
N GLU A 188 24.53 -5.02 -10.20
CA GLU A 188 25.92 -4.81 -10.59
C GLU A 188 26.87 -4.97 -9.40
N LYS A 189 26.42 -4.60 -8.20
CA LYS A 189 27.27 -4.58 -7.01
C LYS A 189 26.48 -4.68 -5.72
N ALA A 190 26.97 -5.46 -4.75
CA ALA A 190 26.48 -5.45 -3.37
C ALA A 190 27.66 -5.45 -2.39
N GLU A 191 27.72 -4.44 -1.52
CA GLU A 191 28.76 -4.32 -0.50
C GLU A 191 28.26 -3.67 0.78
N ARG A 192 28.94 -3.88 1.90
CA ARG A 192 28.83 -3.03 3.09
C ARG A 192 30.07 -2.19 3.29
N ARG A 193 29.89 -0.96 3.77
CA ARG A 193 30.93 0.05 3.96
C ARG A 193 30.94 0.50 5.42
N LEU A 194 32.09 0.41 6.08
CA LEU A 194 32.23 0.90 7.45
C LEU A 194 32.53 2.41 7.44
N PHE A 195 31.73 3.20 8.15
CA PHE A 195 31.88 4.67 8.16
C PHE A 195 33.23 5.11 8.74
N THR A 196 33.69 4.45 9.80
CA THR A 196 34.83 4.91 10.60
C THR A 196 36.18 4.73 9.90
N TYR A 197 36.36 3.66 9.13
CA TYR A 197 37.66 3.28 8.55
C TYR A 197 37.61 3.04 7.03
N GLY A 198 36.46 3.22 6.38
CA GLY A 198 36.32 3.04 4.93
C GLY A 198 36.47 1.59 4.44
N ARG A 199 36.49 0.60 5.34
CA ARG A 199 36.51 -0.84 5.01
C ARG A 199 35.29 -1.19 4.16
N LYS A 200 35.49 -1.98 3.11
CA LYS A 200 34.45 -2.47 2.22
C LYS A 200 34.45 -3.98 2.18
N GLU A 201 33.27 -4.57 2.14
CA GLU A 201 33.09 -6.02 2.06
C GLU A 201 31.96 -6.36 1.13
N ALA A 202 32.15 -7.35 0.25
CA ALA A 202 31.07 -7.89 -0.55
C ALA A 202 30.01 -8.53 0.36
N ILE A 203 28.74 -8.37 0.00
CA ILE A 203 27.60 -8.96 0.72
C ILE A 203 26.64 -9.63 -0.25
N THR A 204 25.83 -10.54 0.26
CA THR A 204 24.66 -11.05 -0.47
C THR A 204 23.60 -9.94 -0.56
N PRO A 205 23.02 -9.66 -1.74
CA PRO A 205 21.92 -8.72 -1.87
C PRO A 205 20.69 -9.20 -1.09
N TYR A 206 20.00 -8.30 -0.41
CA TYR A 206 18.82 -8.64 0.38
C TYR A 206 17.75 -7.55 0.42
N MET A 207 18.06 -6.31 0.01
CA MET A 207 17.14 -5.19 0.19
C MET A 207 15.86 -5.35 -0.64
N CYS A 208 15.98 -5.78 -1.91
CA CYS A 208 14.82 -6.03 -2.77
C CYS A 208 13.93 -7.14 -2.21
N GLN A 209 14.52 -8.23 -1.69
CA GLN A 209 13.77 -9.31 -1.06
C GLN A 209 12.99 -8.82 0.17
N LYS A 210 13.63 -8.02 1.03
CA LYS A 210 12.98 -7.42 2.20
C LYS A 210 11.84 -6.49 1.82
N LEU A 211 11.99 -5.72 0.75
CA LEU A 211 10.93 -4.85 0.26
C LEU A 211 9.74 -5.65 -0.28
N ASN A 212 9.99 -6.73 -1.01
CA ASN A 212 8.94 -7.65 -1.48
C ASN A 212 8.20 -8.35 -0.32
N GLN A 213 8.90 -8.76 0.74
CA GLN A 213 8.25 -9.32 1.95
C GLN A 213 7.27 -8.33 2.60
N MET A 214 7.64 -7.04 2.63
CA MET A 214 6.75 -6.01 3.16
C MET A 214 5.58 -5.70 2.20
N ILE A 215 5.79 -5.76 0.88
CA ILE A 215 4.69 -5.67 -0.11
C ILE A 215 3.68 -6.80 0.10
N ASP A 216 4.14 -8.01 0.41
CA ASP A 216 3.26 -9.13 0.73
C ASP A 216 2.43 -8.88 1.95
N GLU A 217 3.05 -8.40 3.02
CA GLU A 217 2.33 -8.07 4.24
C GLU A 217 1.27 -7.00 4.00
N ILE A 218 1.58 -5.97 3.20
CA ILE A 218 0.61 -4.95 2.79
C ILE A 218 -0.57 -5.58 2.02
N ASN A 219 -0.28 -6.42 1.03
CA ASN A 219 -1.29 -7.07 0.21
C ASN A 219 -2.21 -8.00 1.03
N HIS A 220 -1.63 -8.80 1.92
CA HIS A 220 -2.33 -9.85 2.65
C HIS A 220 -3.00 -9.36 3.93
N SER A 221 -2.48 -8.31 4.58
CA SER A 221 -2.99 -7.86 5.88
C SER A 221 -3.78 -6.55 5.80
N MET A 222 -3.47 -5.66 4.85
CA MET A 222 -4.07 -4.33 4.79
C MET A 222 -5.05 -4.19 3.63
N LEU A 223 -4.61 -4.50 2.41
CA LEU A 223 -5.45 -4.32 1.22
C LEU A 223 -6.60 -5.33 1.12
N CYS A 224 -6.54 -6.42 1.87
CA CYS A 224 -7.61 -7.41 1.96
C CYS A 224 -8.79 -6.97 2.85
N ILE A 225 -8.62 -5.95 3.70
CA ILE A 225 -9.65 -5.48 4.65
C ILE A 225 -10.93 -5.08 3.90
N VAL A 226 -10.78 -4.48 2.72
CA VAL A 226 -11.88 -4.15 1.80
C VAL A 226 -11.46 -4.53 0.39
N LYS A 227 -11.97 -5.66 -0.12
CA LYS A 227 -11.66 -6.12 -1.49
C LYS A 227 -12.48 -5.41 -2.58
N HIS A 228 -13.64 -4.87 -2.24
CA HIS A 228 -14.55 -4.19 -3.18
C HIS A 228 -13.89 -3.00 -3.86
N GLY A 229 -14.21 -2.82 -5.15
CA GLY A 229 -13.79 -1.68 -5.97
C GLY A 229 -12.28 -1.52 -6.17
N SER A 230 -11.47 -2.50 -5.74
CA SER A 230 -10.04 -2.56 -6.04
C SER A 230 -9.80 -3.43 -7.28
N LEU A 231 -8.94 -2.97 -8.18
CA LEU A 231 -8.48 -3.74 -9.34
C LEU A 231 -7.23 -4.59 -9.03
N GLY A 232 -6.88 -4.74 -7.75
CA GLY A 232 -5.87 -5.67 -7.24
C GLY A 232 -4.95 -5.07 -6.18
N GLY A 233 -3.92 -5.84 -5.80
CA GLY A 233 -2.87 -5.40 -4.87
C GLY A 233 -1.67 -4.76 -5.56
N LEU A 234 -0.67 -4.39 -4.77
CA LEU A 234 0.65 -3.96 -5.25
C LEU A 234 1.36 -5.12 -5.95
N SER A 235 2.03 -4.83 -7.06
CA SER A 235 2.90 -5.80 -7.72
C SER A 235 4.22 -5.94 -6.97
N TYR A 236 4.77 -7.16 -6.97
CA TYR A 236 6.15 -7.40 -6.57
C TYR A 236 7.13 -6.65 -7.47
N ILE A 237 8.27 -6.30 -6.89
CA ILE A 237 9.41 -5.74 -7.61
C ILE A 237 10.13 -6.91 -8.31
N PRO A 238 10.17 -6.93 -9.65
CA PRO A 238 10.88 -7.97 -10.39
C PRO A 238 12.40 -7.77 -10.27
N VAL A 239 13.12 -8.88 -10.36
CA VAL A 239 14.60 -8.89 -10.48
C VAL A 239 14.92 -9.72 -11.72
N ALA A 240 15.89 -9.26 -12.51
CA ALA A 240 16.24 -9.83 -13.81
C ALA A 240 17.51 -10.67 -13.76
#